data_AF-A0A369R1R3-F1
#
_entry.id   AF-A0A369R1R3-F1
#
_cell.length_a   1.000
_cell.length_b   1.000
_cell.length_c   1.000
_cell.angle_alpha   90.00
_cell.angle_beta   90.00
_cell.angle_gamma   90.00
#
_symmetry.space_group_name_H-M   'P 1'
#
loop_
_entity.id
_entity.type
_entity.pdbx_description
1 polymer ?
#
loop_
_entity_poly.entity_id
_entity_poly.type
_entity_poly.pdbx_seq_one_letter_code
_entity_poly.pdbx_strand_id
1 'polypeptide(L)'
;MDEDRRQTTDAGHGAQPDRLAGRLHGPQPDPGPAENIFLRLVYMVIIWVMLSLANTVLTVATVIQFVIMLLNNKQPNERLAEFGTDLGVWIAKAARFQTGASEVKPWPWTELD
;
A
#
# COMPACT_ATOMS: atom_id res chain seq x y z
N MET A 1 52.96 -40.65 -23.68
CA MET A 1 53.16 -40.27 -22.26
C MET A 1 51.88 -39.58 -21.88
N ASP A 2 50.93 -40.43 -21.54
CA ASP A 2 49.50 -40.21 -21.52
C ASP A 2 49.08 -39.92 -20.09
N GLU A 3 48.76 -38.66 -19.78
CA GLU A 3 48.16 -38.27 -18.50
C GLU A 3 46.63 -38.25 -18.64
N ASP A 4 46.10 -39.40 -19.04
CA ASP A 4 44.68 -39.73 -18.95
C ASP A 4 44.28 -39.87 -17.46
N ARG A 5 43.21 -39.17 -17.09
CA ARG A 5 42.20 -39.65 -16.15
C ARG A 5 42.63 -39.86 -14.70
N ARG A 6 42.67 -38.78 -13.89
CA ARG A 6 42.11 -38.77 -12.51
C ARG A 6 41.77 -37.34 -12.06
N GLN A 7 40.51 -36.94 -12.20
CA GLN A 7 39.70 -36.30 -11.15
C GLN A 7 38.35 -35.88 -11.72
N THR A 8 37.53 -36.89 -12.00
CA THR A 8 36.08 -36.77 -11.90
C THR A 8 35.69 -36.88 -10.43
N THR A 9 34.72 -36.06 -10.02
CA THR A 9 33.83 -36.28 -8.86
C THR A 9 34.34 -35.84 -7.49
N ASP A 10 33.87 -34.68 -7.03
CA ASP A 10 33.24 -34.60 -5.71
C ASP A 10 31.94 -33.79 -5.82
N ALA A 11 30.86 -34.50 -6.10
CA ALA A 11 29.52 -34.07 -5.78
C ALA A 11 29.31 -34.35 -4.28
N GLY A 12 29.70 -33.38 -3.44
CA GLY A 12 29.58 -33.44 -1.99
C GLY A 12 28.72 -32.28 -1.49
N HIS A 13 27.41 -32.49 -1.56
CA HIS A 13 26.34 -31.65 -1.03
C HIS A 13 26.47 -31.46 0.49
N GLY A 14 27.35 -30.57 0.94
CA GLY A 14 27.40 -30.11 2.32
C GLY A 14 26.21 -29.21 2.60
N ALA A 15 25.13 -29.78 3.13
CA ALA A 15 24.01 -29.03 3.69
C ALA A 15 24.59 -28.06 4.74
N GLN A 16 24.59 -26.76 4.44
CA GLN A 16 25.19 -25.71 5.28
C GLN A 16 24.30 -25.46 6.51
N PRO A 17 24.64 -25.97 7.70
CA PRO A 17 23.84 -25.75 8.90
C PRO A 17 23.91 -24.28 9.35
N ASP A 18 25.02 -23.59 9.06
CA ASP A 18 25.28 -22.22 9.50
C ASP A 18 24.38 -21.19 8.78
N ARG A 19 24.05 -21.46 7.49
CA ARG A 19 23.11 -20.61 6.72
C ARG A 19 21.65 -20.82 7.12
N LEU A 20 21.35 -21.91 7.82
CA LEU A 20 20.04 -22.18 8.40
C LEU A 20 19.93 -21.53 9.78
N ALA A 21 20.96 -21.68 10.62
CA ALA A 21 21.02 -21.07 11.95
C ALA A 21 20.84 -19.54 11.93
N GLY A 22 21.47 -18.85 10.97
CA GLY A 22 21.34 -17.39 10.82
C GLY A 22 19.93 -16.92 10.40
N ARG A 23 19.13 -17.77 9.76
CA ARG A 23 17.74 -17.45 9.37
C ARG A 23 16.72 -17.74 10.47
N LEU A 24 17.06 -18.63 11.41
CA LEU A 24 16.18 -19.04 12.51
C LEU A 24 16.29 -18.10 13.72
N HIS A 25 17.42 -17.41 13.90
CA HIS A 25 17.72 -16.60 15.09
C HIS A 25 18.02 -15.13 14.78
N GLY A 26 17.71 -14.67 13.57
CA GLY A 26 17.74 -13.23 13.28
C GLY A 26 16.80 -12.49 14.26
N PRO A 27 17.11 -11.24 14.64
CA PRO A 27 16.20 -10.44 15.44
C PRO A 27 14.86 -10.34 14.70
N GLN A 28 13.88 -11.14 15.14
CA GLN A 28 12.50 -11.04 14.68
C GLN A 28 12.05 -9.64 15.08
N PRO A 29 11.65 -8.76 14.14
CA PRO A 29 11.07 -7.48 14.50
C PRO A 29 9.92 -7.78 15.43
N ASP A 30 10.02 -7.36 16.69
CA ASP A 30 8.97 -7.54 17.67
C ASP A 30 7.72 -6.91 17.06
N PRO A 31 6.64 -7.67 16.78
CA PRO A 31 5.42 -7.06 16.30
C PRO A 31 5.02 -6.06 17.37
N GLY A 32 5.06 -4.77 17.01
CA GLY A 32 4.73 -3.69 17.94
C GLY A 32 3.38 -3.94 18.62
N PRO A 33 3.06 -3.22 19.71
CA PRO A 33 1.88 -3.48 20.52
C PRO A 33 0.65 -3.76 19.65
N ALA A 34 0.05 -4.94 19.81
CA ALA A 34 -1.11 -5.34 19.01
C ALA A 34 -2.20 -4.27 19.11
N GLU A 35 -2.58 -3.66 17.98
CA GLU A 35 -3.64 -2.65 17.98
C GLU A 35 -4.94 -3.29 18.47
N ASN A 36 -5.66 -2.59 19.33
CA ASN A 36 -6.92 -3.08 19.87
C ASN A 36 -7.93 -3.24 18.72
N ILE A 37 -8.36 -4.47 18.44
CA ILE A 37 -9.27 -4.80 17.33
C ILE A 37 -10.59 -4.03 17.37
N PHE A 38 -11.09 -3.71 18.58
CA PHE A 38 -12.29 -2.91 18.74
C PHE A 38 -12.04 -1.46 18.33
N LEU A 39 -10.87 -0.91 18.68
CA LEU A 39 -10.49 0.44 18.26
C LEU A 39 -10.31 0.53 16.74
N ARG A 40 -9.77 -0.51 16.12
CA ARG A 40 -9.67 -0.63 14.66
C ARG A 40 -11.05 -0.57 14.00
N LEU A 41 -12.05 -1.26 14.56
CA LEU A 41 -13.43 -1.18 14.07
C LEU A 41 -14.01 0.23 14.18
N VAL A 42 -13.75 0.95 15.28
CA VAL A 42 -14.19 2.36 15.43
C VAL A 42 -13.60 3.22 14.32
N TYR A 43 -12.31 3.10 14.02
CA TYR A 43 -11.69 3.82 12.91
C TYR A 43 -12.26 3.43 11.55
N MET A 44 -12.56 2.14 11.32
CA MET A 44 -13.21 1.69 10.09
C MET A 44 -14.58 2.34 9.87
N VAL A 45 -15.37 2.56 10.93
CA VAL A 45 -16.66 3.25 10.84
C VAL A 45 -16.46 4.73 10.51
N ILE A 46 -15.50 5.41 11.16
CA ILE A 46 -15.21 6.82 10.87
C ILE A 46 -14.72 6.99 9.43
N ILE A 47 -13.76 6.17 9.00
CA ILE A 47 -13.22 6.20 7.63
C ILE A 47 -14.30 5.86 6.61
N TRP A 48 -15.22 4.95 6.91
CA TRP A 48 -16.36 4.67 6.06
C TRP A 48 -17.27 5.90 5.87
N VAL A 49 -17.55 6.65 6.93
CA VAL A 49 -18.29 7.92 6.83
C VAL A 49 -17.51 8.94 5.99
N MET A 50 -16.21 9.05 6.20
CA MET A 50 -15.35 9.93 5.39
C MET A 50 -15.32 9.51 3.91
N LEU A 51 -15.28 8.22 3.60
CA LEU A 51 -15.35 7.69 2.23
C LEU A 51 -16.69 8.05 1.57
N SER A 52 -17.79 7.98 2.31
CA SER A 52 -19.10 8.43 1.83
C SER A 52 -19.08 9.92 1.46
N LEU A 53 -18.48 10.76 2.30
CA LEU A 53 -18.31 12.18 2.02
C LEU A 53 -17.40 12.42 0.81
N ALA A 54 -16.25 11.74 0.76
CA ALA A 54 -15.30 11.82 -0.34
C ALA A 54 -15.94 11.46 -1.68
N ASN A 55 -16.73 10.39 -1.74
CA ASN A 55 -17.47 10.00 -2.95
C ASN A 55 -18.50 11.05 -3.36
N THR A 56 -19.19 11.67 -2.40
CA THR A 56 -20.13 12.77 -2.68
C THR A 56 -19.39 13.97 -3.27
N VAL A 57 -18.27 14.37 -2.65
CA VAL A 57 -17.42 15.47 -3.12
C VAL A 57 -16.85 15.17 -4.52
N LEU A 58 -16.37 13.95 -4.76
CA LEU A 58 -15.88 13.51 -6.06
C LEU A 58 -16.98 13.58 -7.13
N THR A 59 -18.20 13.19 -6.79
CA THR A 59 -19.35 13.26 -7.72
C THR A 59 -19.64 14.71 -8.10
N VAL A 60 -19.71 15.60 -7.11
CA VAL A 60 -19.91 17.04 -7.33
C VAL A 60 -18.77 17.64 -8.17
N ALA A 61 -17.51 17.35 -7.80
CA ALA A 61 -16.33 17.80 -8.54
C ALA A 61 -16.35 17.31 -9.99
N THR A 62 -16.75 16.06 -10.22
CA THR A 62 -16.88 15.48 -11.57
C THR A 62 -17.92 16.21 -12.40
N VAL A 63 -19.09 16.51 -11.82
CA VAL A 63 -20.14 17.28 -12.51
C VAL A 63 -19.65 18.68 -12.85
N ILE A 64 -19.00 19.37 -11.91
CA ILE A 64 -18.43 20.71 -12.14
C ILE A 64 -17.38 20.66 -13.24
N GLN A 65 -16.45 19.70 -13.18
CA GLN A 65 -15.40 19.52 -14.18
C GLN A 65 -16.00 19.30 -15.57
N PHE A 66 -17.02 18.46 -15.67
CA PHE A 66 -17.70 18.20 -16.93
C PHE A 66 -18.36 19.47 -17.50
N VAL A 67 -19.04 20.26 -16.66
CA VAL A 67 -19.62 21.55 -17.08
C VAL A 67 -18.53 22.52 -17.57
N ILE A 68 -17.40 22.63 -16.86
CA ILE A 68 -16.28 23.47 -17.30
C ILE A 68 -15.77 23.02 -18.66
N MET A 69 -15.59 21.71 -18.86
CA MET A 69 -15.14 21.16 -20.15
C MET A 69 -16.13 21.47 -21.28
N LEU A 70 -17.44 21.48 -21.04
CA LEU A 70 -18.42 21.88 -22.05
C LEU A 70 -18.27 23.35 -22.47
N LEU A 71 -17.98 24.24 -21.51
CA LEU A 71 -17.85 25.68 -21.76
C LEU A 71 -16.46 26.07 -22.28
N ASN A 72 -15.43 25.28 -21.97
CA ASN A 72 -14.03 25.61 -22.21
C ASN A 72 -13.40 24.76 -23.34
N ASN A 73 -14.17 24.44 -24.39
CA ASN A 73 -13.69 23.66 -25.55
C ASN A 73 -13.02 22.32 -25.17
N LYS A 74 -13.61 21.59 -24.22
CA LYS A 74 -13.11 20.31 -23.66
C LYS A 74 -11.81 20.42 -22.86
N GLN A 75 -11.36 21.63 -22.52
CA GLN A 75 -10.20 21.80 -21.64
C GLN A 75 -10.62 21.63 -20.17
N PRO A 76 -9.97 20.72 -19.42
CA PRO A 76 -10.21 20.55 -17.99
C PRO A 76 -9.71 21.75 -17.20
N ASN A 77 -10.31 22.00 -16.02
CA ASN A 77 -9.71 22.90 -15.04
C ASN A 77 -8.59 22.17 -14.29
N GLU A 78 -7.36 22.67 -14.39
CA GLU A 78 -6.18 22.03 -13.80
C GLU A 78 -6.28 21.88 -12.28
N ARG A 79 -6.75 22.93 -11.58
CA ARG A 79 -6.90 22.90 -10.12
C ARG A 79 -7.89 21.84 -9.63
N LEU A 80 -8.99 21.64 -10.38
CA LEU A 80 -10.00 20.64 -10.02
C LEU A 80 -9.52 19.22 -10.35
N ALA A 81 -8.70 19.06 -11.39
CA ALA A 81 -8.05 17.80 -11.71
C ALA A 81 -6.98 17.42 -10.67
N GLU A 82 -6.18 18.38 -10.20
CA GLU A 82 -5.21 18.19 -9.12
C GLU A 82 -5.90 17.78 -7.82
N PHE A 83 -6.95 18.49 -7.42
CA PHE A 83 -7.78 18.11 -6.27
C PHE A 83 -8.33 16.67 -6.39
N GLY A 84 -8.83 16.28 -7.57
CA GLY A 84 -9.32 14.93 -7.81
C GLY A 84 -8.22 13.86 -7.68
N THR A 85 -6.98 14.21 -8.02
CA THR A 85 -5.82 13.34 -7.87
C THR A 85 -5.51 13.10 -6.40
N ASP A 86 -5.44 14.16 -5.59
CA ASP A 86 -5.20 14.06 -4.14
C ASP A 86 -6.29 13.25 -3.43
N LEU A 87 -7.56 13.51 -3.79
CA LEU A 87 -8.70 12.78 -3.26
C LEU A 87 -8.62 11.29 -3.63
N GLY A 88 -8.22 10.96 -4.85
CA GLY A 88 -8.03 9.59 -5.31
C GLY A 88 -6.94 8.86 -4.53
N VAL A 89 -5.80 9.51 -4.28
CA VAL A 89 -4.71 8.98 -3.45
C VAL A 89 -5.22 8.68 -2.03
N TRP A 90 -5.99 9.60 -1.45
CA TRP A 90 -6.59 9.40 -0.13
C TRP A 90 -7.57 8.21 -0.10
N ILE A 91 -8.47 8.10 -1.09
CA ILE A 91 -9.43 6.98 -1.20
C ILE A 91 -8.68 5.64 -1.28
N ALA A 92 -7.59 5.57 -2.05
CA ALA A 92 -6.79 4.35 -2.16
C ALA A 92 -6.16 3.95 -0.82
N LYS A 93 -5.60 4.91 -0.06
CA LYS A 93 -5.05 4.65 1.29
C LYS A 93 -6.16 4.21 2.27
N ALA A 94 -7.32 4.88 2.24
CA ALA A 94 -8.47 4.52 3.07
C ALA A 94 -8.98 3.10 2.78
N ALA A 95 -9.09 2.71 1.50
CA ALA A 95 -9.50 1.37 1.10
C ALA A 95 -8.53 0.29 1.58
N ARG A 96 -7.21 0.55 1.55
CA ARG A 96 -6.19 -0.36 2.07
C ARG A 96 -6.34 -0.57 3.58
N PHE A 97 -6.59 0.50 4.35
CA PHE A 97 -6.86 0.37 5.78
C PHE A 97 -8.15 -0.42 6.04
N GLN A 98 -9.24 -0.07 5.35
CA GLN A 98 -10.57 -0.68 5.51
C GLN A 98 -10.56 -2.19 5.23
N THR A 99 -9.73 -2.65 4.29
CA THR A 99 -9.63 -4.06 3.89
C THR A 99 -8.52 -4.82 4.62
N GLY A 100 -7.76 -4.15 5.50
CA GLY A 100 -6.63 -4.74 6.21
C GLY A 100 -5.40 -5.05 5.37
N ALA A 101 -5.28 -4.42 4.20
CA ALA A 101 -4.04 -4.43 3.44
C ALA A 101 -2.99 -3.43 4.01
N SER A 102 -3.37 -2.62 4.99
CA SER A 102 -2.50 -1.67 5.70
C SER A 102 -3.01 -1.45 7.11
N GLU A 103 -2.10 -1.39 8.09
CA GLU A 103 -2.40 -0.93 9.46
C GLU A 103 -2.18 0.59 9.63
N VAL A 104 -1.65 1.25 8.60
CA VAL A 104 -1.50 2.71 8.58
C VAL A 104 -2.83 3.35 8.22
N LYS A 105 -3.38 4.11 9.18
CA LYS A 105 -4.59 4.94 9.00
C LYS A 105 -4.35 6.02 7.93
N PRO A 106 -5.33 6.39 7.10
CA PRO A 106 -5.19 7.50 6.16
C PRO A 106 -5.24 8.86 6.91
N TRP A 107 -5.00 9.96 6.19
CA TRP A 107 -5.29 11.31 6.69
C TRP A 107 -6.74 11.40 7.22
N PRO A 108 -7.01 12.13 8.32
CA PRO A 108 -6.19 13.13 9.01
C PRO A 108 -5.19 12.59 10.05
N TRP A 109 -5.10 11.28 10.25
CA TRP A 109 -4.19 10.73 11.27
C TRP A 109 -2.74 10.58 10.80
N THR A 110 -2.54 10.52 9.48
CA THR A 110 -1.23 10.43 8.84
C THR A 110 -1.18 11.36 7.64
N GLU A 111 0.01 11.56 7.09
CA GLU A 111 0.21 12.48 5.97
C GLU A 111 -0.31 11.88 4.65
N LEU A 112 -0.78 12.79 3.76
CA LEU A 112 -0.92 12.46 2.35
C LEU A 112 0.51 12.44 1.75
N ASP A 113 1.18 11.27 1.75
CA ASP A 113 2.34 11.04 0.85
C ASP A 113 2.01 11.38 -0.60
#